data_AF-A0A2X1N2T5-F1
#
_entry.id   AF-A0A2X1N2T5-F1
#
_cell.length_a   1.000
_cell.length_b   1.000
_cell.length_c   1.000
_cell.angle_alpha   90.00
_cell.angle_beta   90.00
_cell.angle_gamma   90.00
#
_symmetry.space_group_name_H-M   'P 1'
#
loop_
_entity.id
_entity.type
_entity.pdbx_description
1 polymer ?
#
loop_
_entity_poly.entity_id
_entity_poly.type
_entity_poly.pdbx_seq_one_letter_code
_entity_poly.pdbx_strand_id
1 'polypeptide(L)'
;MNKLIMTASVISILIVFIVLLAVHKGHAPIRSVSRQIQNITSKDLDVRLDPQTVPIELEQLVLSFNHMIERIEDVFTRQSNFSADIAHEIRTPITNLITQTEIALSQSRSQKELEDVLYSNLEELTRMAKWSAICCFSLRPITTS
;
A
#
# COMPACT_ATOMS: atom_id res chain seq x y z
N MET A 1 11.36 62.94 -27.37
CA MET A 1 10.61 61.73 -27.79
C MET A 1 11.45 60.46 -27.66
N ASN A 2 12.58 60.32 -28.38
CA ASN A 2 13.34 59.06 -28.46
C ASN A 2 13.90 58.55 -27.11
N LYS A 3 14.33 59.44 -26.21
CA LYS A 3 14.82 59.04 -24.88
C LYS A 3 13.73 58.36 -24.03
N LEU A 4 12.49 58.84 -24.12
CA LEU A 4 11.35 58.29 -23.38
C LEU A 4 10.95 56.90 -23.88
N ILE A 5 10.99 56.71 -25.22
CA ILE A 5 10.71 55.43 -25.86
C ILE A 5 11.81 54.42 -25.48
N MET A 6 13.08 54.83 -25.52
CA MET A 6 14.21 53.96 -25.16
C MET A 6 14.15 53.51 -23.71
N THR A 7 13.82 54.41 -22.77
CA THR A 7 13.66 54.05 -21.35
C THR A 7 12.48 53.11 -21.13
N ALA A 8 11.35 53.34 -21.83
CA ALA A 8 10.18 52.47 -21.73
C ALA A 8 10.45 51.06 -22.26
N SER A 9 11.16 50.94 -23.39
CA SER A 9 11.56 49.65 -23.96
C SER A 9 12.51 48.87 -23.04
N VAL A 10 13.51 49.56 -22.44
CA VAL A 10 14.44 48.92 -21.50
C VAL A 10 13.71 48.41 -20.26
N ILE A 11 12.78 49.21 -19.71
CA ILE A 11 11.98 48.79 -18.54
C ILE A 11 11.09 47.59 -18.89
N SER A 12 10.45 47.59 -20.07
CA SER A 12 9.62 46.47 -20.50
C SER A 12 10.41 45.17 -20.64
N ILE A 13 11.59 45.23 -21.26
CA ILE A 13 12.50 44.07 -21.38
C ILE A 13 12.93 43.58 -19.99
N LEU A 14 13.27 44.50 -19.09
CA LEU A 14 13.66 44.16 -17.73
C LEU A 14 12.54 43.45 -16.96
N ILE A 15 11.30 43.94 -17.07
CA ILE A 15 10.13 43.31 -16.44
C ILE A 15 9.93 41.89 -16.99
N VAL A 16 9.96 41.71 -18.32
CA VAL A 16 9.84 40.39 -18.93
C VAL A 16 10.92 39.43 -18.42
N PHE A 17 12.16 39.91 -18.34
CA PHE A 17 13.27 39.11 -17.82
C PHE A 17 13.06 38.69 -16.35
N ILE A 18 12.62 39.61 -15.48
CA ILE A 18 12.33 39.31 -14.08
C ILE A 18 11.17 38.32 -13.96
N VAL A 19 10.09 38.49 -14.72
CA VAL A 19 8.94 37.57 -14.72
C VAL A 19 9.36 36.17 -15.16
N LEU A 20 10.16 36.05 -16.22
CA LEU A 20 10.67 34.75 -16.68
C LEU A 20 11.52 34.06 -15.61
N LEU A 21 12.40 34.80 -14.93
CA LEU A 21 13.20 34.25 -13.83
C LEU A 21 12.33 33.84 -12.62
N ALA A 22 11.33 34.64 -12.26
CA ALA A 22 10.41 34.36 -11.16
C ALA A 22 9.60 33.09 -11.44
N VAL A 23 9.06 32.93 -12.65
CA VAL A 23 8.31 31.73 -13.07
C VAL A 23 9.24 30.51 -13.05
N HIS A 24 10.45 30.61 -13.59
CA HIS A 24 11.37 29.47 -13.65
C HIS A 24 11.78 28.99 -12.25
N LYS A 25 12.05 29.92 -11.32
CA LYS A 25 12.35 29.60 -9.92
C LYS A 25 11.11 29.13 -9.15
N GLY A 26 9.95 29.71 -9.39
CA GLY A 26 8.69 29.34 -8.74
C GLY A 26 8.25 27.90 -9.02
N HIS A 27 8.60 27.34 -10.18
CA HIS A 27 8.30 25.95 -10.52
C HIS A 27 9.34 24.92 -10.02
N ALA A 28 10.51 25.36 -9.52
CA ALA A 28 11.55 24.43 -9.06
C ALA A 28 11.12 23.58 -7.85
N PRO A 29 10.46 24.14 -6.81
CA PRO A 29 9.97 23.36 -5.66
C PRO A 29 8.94 22.30 -6.07
N ILE A 30 8.03 22.63 -6.98
CA ILE A 30 7.01 21.71 -7.51
C ILE A 30 7.68 20.50 -8.19
N ARG A 31 8.71 20.74 -9.01
CA ARG A 31 9.46 19.65 -9.67
C ARG A 31 10.22 18.79 -8.66
N SER A 32 10.73 19.37 -7.59
CA SER A 32 11.40 18.63 -6.51
C SER A 32 10.43 17.68 -5.80
N VAL A 33 9.29 18.20 -5.36
CA VAL A 33 8.22 17.39 -4.73
C VAL A 33 7.76 16.30 -5.68
N SER A 34 7.51 16.61 -6.94
CA SER A 34 7.07 15.63 -7.95
C SER A 34 8.09 14.50 -8.14
N ARG A 35 9.40 14.81 -8.18
CA ARG A 35 10.44 13.78 -8.26
C ARG A 35 10.52 12.90 -7.03
N GLN A 36 10.39 13.49 -5.84
CA GLN A 36 10.36 12.73 -4.59
C GLN A 36 9.17 11.76 -4.59
N ILE A 37 7.98 12.23 -4.97
CA ILE A 37 6.78 11.40 -5.10
C ILE A 37 6.97 10.28 -6.12
N GLN A 38 7.57 10.55 -7.28
CA GLN A 38 7.81 9.54 -8.33
C GLN A 38 8.76 8.43 -7.90
N ASN A 39 9.64 8.69 -6.94
CA ASN A 39 10.58 7.70 -6.42
C ASN A 39 9.98 6.83 -5.32
N ILE A 40 8.81 7.17 -4.78
CA ILE A 40 8.15 6.36 -3.74
C ILE A 40 7.52 5.14 -4.41
N THR A 41 7.98 3.95 -4.01
CA THR A 41 7.41 2.66 -4.45
C THR A 41 6.65 1.99 -3.32
N SER A 42 5.96 0.87 -3.58
CA SER A 42 5.30 0.07 -2.53
C SER A 42 6.27 -0.47 -1.46
N LYS A 43 7.58 -0.39 -1.68
CA LYS A 43 8.62 -0.78 -0.71
C LYS A 43 9.11 0.37 0.17
N ASP A 44 8.82 1.61 -0.21
CA ASP A 44 9.36 2.84 0.40
C ASP A 44 8.21 3.70 0.96
N LEU A 45 7.18 3.04 1.51
CA LEU A 45 6.02 3.68 2.09
C LEU A 45 6.33 4.41 3.40
N ASP A 46 7.54 4.29 3.95
CA ASP A 46 8.04 5.00 5.13
C ASP A 46 8.58 6.40 4.80
N VAL A 47 8.85 6.68 3.52
CA VAL A 47 9.36 7.98 3.07
C VAL A 47 8.30 9.06 3.31
N ARG A 48 8.74 10.18 3.91
CA ARG A 48 7.91 11.36 4.16
C ARG A 48 8.56 12.58 3.54
N LEU A 49 7.72 13.40 2.91
CA LEU A 49 8.13 14.71 2.41
C LEU A 49 8.21 15.70 3.58
N ASP A 50 9.29 16.47 3.67
CA ASP A 50 9.45 17.48 4.71
C ASP A 50 8.69 18.78 4.34
N PRO A 51 7.61 19.14 5.08
CA PRO A 51 6.83 20.36 4.82
C PRO A 51 7.65 21.65 5.00
N GLN A 52 8.74 21.62 5.78
CA GLN A 52 9.60 22.80 6.00
C GLN A 52 10.52 23.12 4.81
N THR A 53 10.67 22.18 3.87
CA THR A 53 11.56 22.33 2.69
C THR A 53 10.86 22.93 1.48
N VAL A 54 9.54 23.17 1.57
CA VAL A 54 8.73 23.69 0.47
C VAL A 54 8.16 25.08 0.81
N PRO A 55 7.82 25.90 -0.19
CA PRO A 55 7.08 27.13 0.03
C PRO A 55 5.76 26.88 0.76
N ILE A 56 5.29 27.86 1.53
CA ILE A 56 4.06 27.78 2.35
C ILE A 56 2.81 27.39 1.53
N GLU A 57 2.78 27.74 0.24
CA GLU A 57 1.71 27.38 -0.68
C GLU A 57 1.65 25.87 -0.98
N LEU A 58 2.76 25.16 -0.83
CA LEU A 58 2.86 23.70 -1.04
C LEU A 58 2.85 22.89 0.26
N GLU A 59 2.92 23.55 1.42
CA GLU A 59 2.96 22.88 2.72
C GLU A 59 1.73 21.97 2.92
N GLN A 60 0.52 22.49 2.66
CA GLN A 60 -0.71 21.70 2.78
C GLN A 60 -0.77 20.52 1.80
N LEU A 61 -0.20 20.67 0.60
CA LEU A 61 -0.13 19.58 -0.37
C LEU A 61 0.78 18.46 0.13
N VAL A 62 1.95 18.82 0.66
CA VAL A 62 2.91 17.88 1.26
C VAL A 62 2.28 17.14 2.44
N LEU A 63 1.60 17.86 3.34
CA LEU A 63 0.90 17.26 4.48
C LEU A 63 -0.21 16.29 4.02
N SER A 64 -1.01 16.69 3.04
CA SER A 64 -2.08 15.85 2.49
C SER A 64 -1.53 14.59 1.82
N PHE A 65 -0.42 14.71 1.10
CA PHE A 65 0.27 13.58 0.49
C PHE A 65 0.82 12.61 1.54
N ASN A 66 1.49 13.12 2.58
CA ASN A 66 2.00 12.30 3.67
C ASN A 66 0.88 11.52 4.37
N HIS A 67 -0.27 12.16 4.64
CA HIS A 67 -1.43 11.48 5.21
C HIS A 67 -2.01 10.41 4.26
N MET A 68 -2.03 10.66 2.95
CA MET A 68 -2.47 9.65 1.98
C MET A 68 -1.56 8.41 2.01
N ILE A 69 -0.24 8.60 2.03
CA ILE A 69 0.74 7.50 2.11
C ILE A 69 0.62 6.75 3.43
N GLU A 70 0.47 7.45 4.55
CA GLU A 70 0.25 6.82 5.87
C GLU A 70 -0.98 5.90 5.87
N ARG A 71 -2.08 6.31 5.24
CA ARG A 71 -3.26 5.46 5.08
C ARG A 71 -2.99 4.24 4.20
N ILE A 72 -2.19 4.38 3.15
CA ILE A 72 -1.80 3.26 2.28
C ILE A 72 -0.90 2.28 3.04
N GLU A 73 0.04 2.79 3.85
CA GLU A 73 0.94 1.99 4.69
C GLU A 73 0.16 1.17 5.73
N ASP A 74 -0.81 1.78 6.42
CA ASP A 74 -1.68 1.07 7.37
C ASP A 74 -2.47 -0.05 6.68
N VAL A 75 -3.03 0.20 5.50
CA VAL A 75 -3.74 -0.82 4.70
C VAL A 75 -2.80 -1.95 4.30
N PHE A 76 -1.60 -1.64 3.80
CA PHE A 76 -0.63 -2.65 3.36
C PHE A 76 -0.12 -3.49 4.54
N THR A 77 0.15 -2.86 5.67
CA THR A 77 0.59 -3.52 6.91
C THR A 77 -0.48 -4.50 7.40
N ARG A 78 -1.74 -4.07 7.47
CA ARG A 78 -2.86 -4.94 7.84
C ARG A 78 -3.02 -6.11 6.87
N GLN A 79 -2.93 -5.85 5.57
CA GLN A 79 -3.01 -6.87 4.54
C GLN A 79 -1.90 -7.92 4.66
N SER A 80 -0.66 -7.47 4.92
CA SER A 80 0.50 -8.35 5.12
C SER A 80 0.34 -9.21 6.37
N ASN A 81 -0.03 -8.60 7.49
CA ASN A 81 -0.24 -9.31 8.75
C ASN A 81 -1.37 -10.35 8.61
N PHE A 82 -2.49 -9.96 8.00
CA PHE A 82 -3.60 -10.87 7.73
C PHE A 82 -3.19 -12.07 6.86
N SER A 83 -2.40 -11.83 5.81
CA SER A 83 -1.89 -12.91 4.95
C SER A 83 -0.97 -13.86 5.70
N ALA A 84 -0.12 -13.34 6.59
CA ALA A 84 0.77 -14.16 7.41
C ALA A 84 -0.03 -15.00 8.41
N ASP A 85 -0.99 -14.38 9.09
CA ASP A 85 -1.87 -15.03 10.06
C ASP A 85 -2.66 -16.18 9.40
N ILE A 86 -3.23 -15.97 8.21
CA ILE A 86 -3.92 -17.03 7.47
C ILE A 86 -2.98 -18.19 7.11
N ALA A 87 -1.75 -17.88 6.66
CA ALA A 87 -0.80 -18.92 6.31
C ALA A 87 -0.45 -19.80 7.53
N HIS A 88 -0.39 -19.20 8.73
CA HIS A 88 -0.20 -19.92 9.98
C HIS A 88 -1.45 -20.75 10.35
N GLU A 89 -2.63 -20.15 10.32
CA GLU A 89 -3.90 -20.83 10.66
C GLU A 89 -4.23 -21.99 9.72
N ILE A 90 -3.83 -21.94 8.45
CA ILE A 90 -4.01 -23.05 7.48
C ILE A 90 -2.99 -24.17 7.68
N ARG A 91 -1.77 -23.85 8.13
CA ARG A 91 -0.69 -24.86 8.27
C ARG A 91 -1.05 -25.93 9.29
N THR A 92 -1.61 -25.53 10.44
CA THR A 92 -1.97 -26.44 11.53
C THR A 92 -2.97 -27.52 11.11
N PRO A 93 -4.15 -27.21 10.56
CA PRO A 93 -5.13 -28.22 10.16
C PRO A 93 -4.63 -29.09 9.00
N ILE A 94 -3.87 -28.53 8.05
CA ILE A 94 -3.22 -29.33 6.99
C ILE A 94 -2.26 -30.36 7.60
N THR A 95 -1.43 -29.94 8.56
CA THR A 95 -0.47 -30.84 9.22
C THR A 95 -1.19 -31.95 9.98
N ASN A 96 -2.31 -31.62 10.63
CA ASN A 96 -3.16 -32.61 11.32
C ASN A 96 -3.77 -33.62 10.34
N LEU A 97 -4.34 -33.15 9.23
CA LEU A 97 -4.91 -34.02 8.18
C LEU A 97 -3.85 -34.98 7.61
N ILE A 98 -2.64 -34.47 7.32
CA ILE A 98 -1.52 -35.29 6.84
C ILE A 98 -1.15 -36.34 7.89
N THR A 99 -0.95 -35.93 9.15
CA THR A 99 -0.55 -36.83 10.24
C THR A 99 -1.59 -37.94 10.48
N GLN A 100 -2.89 -37.59 10.50
CA GLN A 100 -3.97 -38.58 10.66
C GLN A 100 -3.99 -39.58 9.50
N THR A 101 -3.75 -39.09 8.29
CA THR A 101 -3.71 -39.93 7.09
C THR A 101 -2.49 -40.85 7.09
N GLU A 102 -1.29 -40.35 7.43
CA GLU A 102 -0.07 -41.17 7.56
C GLU A 102 -0.25 -42.27 8.61
N ILE A 103 -0.81 -41.90 9.77
CA ILE A 103 -1.11 -42.85 10.84
C ILE A 103 -2.11 -43.91 10.38
N ALA A 104 -3.17 -43.53 9.66
CA ALA A 104 -4.16 -44.45 9.12
C ALA A 104 -3.58 -45.39 8.05
N LEU A 105 -2.60 -44.93 7.26
CA LEU A 105 -1.91 -45.73 6.24
C LEU A 105 -0.80 -46.63 6.80
N SER A 106 -0.24 -46.29 7.97
CA SER A 106 0.93 -46.99 8.54
C SER A 106 0.62 -48.36 9.16
N GLN A 107 -0.64 -48.65 9.50
CA GLN A 107 -1.03 -49.87 10.22
C GLN A 107 -2.37 -50.42 9.71
N SER A 108 -2.56 -51.73 9.74
CA SER A 108 -3.88 -52.34 9.47
C SER A 108 -4.86 -51.96 10.58
N ARG A 109 -5.95 -51.27 10.21
CA ARG A 109 -7.00 -50.81 11.12
C ARG A 109 -8.30 -51.54 10.87
N SER A 110 -9.15 -51.55 11.90
CA SER A 110 -10.54 -51.97 11.73
C SER A 110 -11.29 -50.97 10.82
N GLN A 111 -12.34 -51.44 10.16
CA GLN A 111 -13.20 -50.58 9.34
C GLN A 111 -13.71 -49.36 10.12
N LYS A 112 -14.07 -49.56 11.40
CA LYS A 112 -14.60 -48.51 12.26
C LYS A 112 -13.59 -47.40 12.54
N GLU A 113 -12.33 -47.75 12.81
CA GLU A 113 -11.27 -46.75 13.03
C GLU A 113 -10.96 -45.95 11.77
N LEU A 114 -11.06 -46.57 10.59
CA LEU A 114 -10.89 -45.86 9.32
C LEU A 114 -12.04 -44.89 9.06
N GLU A 115 -13.28 -45.31 9.33
CA GLU A 115 -14.46 -44.43 9.27
C GLU A 115 -14.29 -43.23 10.22
N ASP A 116 -13.85 -43.45 11.45
CA ASP A 116 -13.62 -42.37 12.43
C ASP A 116 -12.57 -41.34 11.95
N VAL A 117 -11.45 -41.81 11.35
CA VAL A 117 -10.44 -40.92 10.76
C VAL A 117 -11.01 -40.11 9.59
N LEU A 118 -11.80 -40.75 8.72
CA LEU A 118 -12.43 -40.05 7.60
C LEU A 118 -13.45 -39.01 8.06
N TYR A 119 -14.22 -39.29 9.11
CA TYR A 119 -15.12 -38.31 9.71
C TYR A 119 -14.36 -37.14 10.32
N SER A 120 -13.27 -37.39 11.05
CA SER A 120 -12.43 -36.33 11.62
C SER A 120 -11.82 -35.45 10.53
N ASN A 121 -11.29 -36.06 9.47
CA ASN A 121 -10.74 -35.34 8.32
C ASN A 121 -11.82 -34.53 7.59
N LEU A 122 -13.03 -35.08 7.40
CA LEU A 122 -14.15 -34.37 6.77
C LEU A 122 -14.60 -33.16 7.62
N GLU A 123 -14.66 -33.30 8.93
CA GLU A 123 -14.97 -32.20 9.84
C GLU A 123 -13.94 -31.07 9.71
N GLU A 124 -12.65 -31.42 9.69
CA GLU A 124 -11.57 -30.45 9.54
C GLU A 124 -11.59 -29.76 8.18
N LEU A 125 -11.78 -30.50 7.10
CA LEU A 125 -11.95 -29.94 5.74
C LEU A 125 -13.17 -29.01 5.65
N THR A 126 -14.27 -29.37 6.32
CA THR A 126 -15.47 -28.53 6.38
C THR A 126 -15.22 -27.25 7.18
N ARG A 127 -14.47 -27.32 8.28
CA ARG A 127 -14.01 -26.14 9.02
C ARG A 127 -13.16 -25.25 8.12
N MET A 128 -12.15 -25.79 7.45
CA MET A 128 -11.27 -25.04 6.54
C MET A 128 -12.05 -24.38 5.39
N ALA A 129 -13.06 -25.06 4.83
CA ALA A 129 -13.92 -24.48 3.79
C ALA A 129 -14.67 -23.23 4.29
N LYS A 130 -15.16 -23.22 5.53
CA LYS A 130 -15.78 -22.02 6.14
C LYS A 130 -14.78 -20.87 6.32
N TRP A 131 -13.54 -21.17 6.72
CA TRP A 131 -12.48 -20.17 6.84
C TRP A 131 -12.14 -19.50 5.50
N SER A 132 -12.13 -20.27 4.41
CA SER A 132 -11.89 -19.71 3.07
C SER A 132 -12.93 -18.64 2.69
N ALA A 133 -14.19 -18.80 3.10
CA ALA A 133 -15.25 -17.82 2.87
C ALA A 133 -15.06 -16.55 3.72
N ILE A 134 -14.60 -16.70 4.98
CA ILE A 134 -14.26 -15.56 5.85
C ILE A 134 -13.09 -14.77 5.27
N CYS A 135 -12.05 -15.45 4.79
CA CYS A 135 -10.91 -14.82 4.14
C CYS A 135 -11.33 -14.03 2.90
N CYS A 136 -12.18 -14.61 2.04
CA CYS A 136 -12.74 -13.93 0.87
C CYS A 136 -13.55 -12.68 1.25
N PHE A 137 -14.31 -12.73 2.35
CA PHE A 137 -15.05 -11.57 2.85
C PHE A 137 -14.14 -10.47 3.40
N SER A 138 -13.09 -10.83 4.15
CA SER A 138 -12.14 -9.87 4.75
C SER A 138 -11.25 -9.17 3.72
N LEU A 139 -11.03 -9.78 2.55
CA LEU A 139 -10.26 -9.20 1.44
C LEU A 139 -11.11 -8.34 0.49
N ARG A 140 -12.40 -8.15 0.79
CA ARG A 140 -13.28 -7.35 -0.07
C ARG A 140 -12.91 -5.87 0.07
N PRO A 141 -12.64 -5.15 -1.04
CA PRO A 141 -12.29 -3.73 -0.97
C PRO A 141 -13.43 -2.95 -0.29
N ILE A 142 -13.06 -2.03 0.61
CA ILE A 142 -13.96 -1.19 1.43
C ILE A 142 -14.73 -0.15 0.56
N THR A 143 -14.83 -0.34 -0.75
CA THR A 143 -15.43 0.64 -1.69
C THR A 143 -16.95 0.62 -1.72
N THR A 144 -17.63 0.12 -0.69
CA THR A 144 -19.09 0.21 -0.58
C THR A 144 -19.47 0.89 0.73
N SER A 145 -19.53 2.22 0.68
CA SER A 145 -20.45 3.03 1.46
C SER A 145 -21.10 4.06 0.55
#